data_AF-A0AAU9IHJ8-F1
#
_entry.id   AF-A0AAU9IHJ8-F1
#
_cell.length_a   1.000
_cell.length_b   1.000
_cell.length_c   1.000
_cell.angle_alpha   90.00
_cell.angle_beta   90.00
_cell.angle_gamma   90.00
#
_symmetry.space_group_name_H-M   'P 1'
#
loop_
_entity.id
_entity.type
_entity.pdbx_description
1 polymer ?
#
loop_
_entity_poly.entity_id
_entity_poly.type
_entity_poly.pdbx_seq_one_letter_code
_entity_poly.pdbx_strand_id
1 'polypeptide(L)'
;MSYSYFKYFAIGSTIVGICAFILRPKLAAWWEKRKNKQNKKLMGSRDYQELEKWAFVNQSSRKSGIPNYGNTCYLNSVIQVLSSTPSFVDFISKSKAILFINLSKIFDLMFTRTSSSSFKPRIIQFLNTFNKEFPMVNNI
;
A
#
# COMPACT_ATOMS: atom_id res chain seq x y z
N MET A 1 -53.13 -17.97 -0.07
CA MET A 1 -51.90 -17.15 -0.19
C MET A 1 -50.81 -17.89 0.57
N SER A 2 -49.65 -18.33 0.07
CA SER A 2 -48.81 -17.84 -1.03
C SER A 2 -47.70 -18.86 -1.34
N TYR A 3 -47.93 -19.87 -2.18
CA TYR A 3 -46.84 -20.70 -2.73
C TYR A 3 -46.25 -20.12 -4.03
N SER A 4 -47.04 -19.31 -4.75
CA SER A 4 -46.60 -18.68 -5.99
C SER A 4 -45.57 -17.57 -5.76
N TYR A 5 -45.71 -16.77 -4.69
CA TYR A 5 -44.80 -15.65 -4.39
C TYR A 5 -43.37 -16.09 -4.04
N PHE A 6 -43.20 -17.29 -3.46
CA PHE A 6 -41.87 -17.80 -3.10
C PHE A 6 -41.04 -18.20 -4.33
N LYS A 7 -41.68 -18.71 -5.39
CA LYS A 7 -41.01 -19.05 -6.66
C LYS A 7 -40.53 -17.79 -7.40
N TYR A 8 -41.32 -16.73 -7.44
CA TYR A 8 -40.90 -15.47 -8.07
C TYR A 8 -39.78 -14.76 -7.31
N PHE A 9 -39.76 -14.86 -5.97
CA PHE A 9 -38.69 -14.31 -5.14
C PHE A 9 -37.36 -15.07 -5.34
N ALA A 10 -37.40 -16.40 -5.41
CA ALA A 10 -36.22 -17.24 -5.65
C ALA A 10 -35.63 -17.05 -7.06
N ILE A 11 -36.48 -16.90 -8.08
CA ILE A 11 -36.02 -16.61 -9.46
C ILE A 11 -35.41 -15.20 -9.53
N GLY A 12 -36.04 -14.21 -8.88
CA GLY A 12 -35.54 -12.84 -8.80
C GLY A 12 -34.16 -12.73 -8.16
N SER A 13 -33.90 -13.44 -7.06
CA SER A 13 -32.60 -13.41 -6.38
C SER A 13 -31.49 -14.12 -7.18
N THR A 14 -31.81 -15.20 -7.90
CA THR A 14 -30.85 -15.83 -8.82
C THR A 14 -30.51 -14.95 -10.02
N ILE A 15 -31.47 -14.24 -10.61
CA ILE A 15 -31.21 -13.32 -11.73
C ILE A 15 -30.35 -12.14 -11.28
N VAL A 16 -30.66 -11.54 -10.12
CA VAL A 16 -29.83 -10.46 -9.54
C VAL A 16 -28.43 -10.96 -9.19
N GLY A 17 -28.30 -12.18 -8.66
CA GLY A 17 -27.01 -12.83 -8.37
C GLY A 17 -26.18 -13.10 -9.63
N ILE A 18 -26.80 -13.59 -10.71
CA ILE A 18 -26.16 -13.84 -12.00
C ILE A 18 -25.76 -12.50 -12.65
N CYS A 19 -26.62 -11.49 -12.63
CA CYS A 19 -26.29 -10.14 -13.08
C CYS A 19 -25.11 -9.58 -12.28
N ALA A 20 -25.09 -9.69 -10.95
CA ALA A 20 -23.98 -9.24 -10.12
C ALA A 20 -22.69 -10.01 -10.40
N PHE A 21 -22.75 -11.33 -10.66
CA PHE A 21 -21.59 -12.16 -10.96
C PHE A 21 -20.99 -11.86 -12.35
N ILE A 22 -21.84 -11.65 -13.37
CA ILE A 22 -21.43 -11.32 -14.73
C ILE A 22 -20.99 -9.86 -14.86
N LEU A 23 -21.65 -8.93 -14.17
CA LEU A 23 -21.33 -7.50 -14.22
C LEU A 23 -20.16 -7.12 -13.31
N ARG A 24 -19.87 -7.85 -12.22
CA ARG A 24 -18.72 -7.55 -11.34
C ARG A 24 -17.38 -7.38 -12.07
N PRO A 25 -16.93 -8.32 -12.93
CA PRO A 25 -15.65 -8.14 -13.63
C PRO A 25 -15.68 -6.98 -14.63
N LYS A 26 -16.82 -6.75 -15.30
CA LYS A 26 -16.98 -5.62 -16.23
C LYS A 26 -17.02 -4.27 -15.51
N LEU A 27 -17.71 -4.21 -14.38
CA LEU A 27 -17.78 -3.02 -13.53
C LEU A 27 -16.44 -2.75 -12.86
N ALA A 28 -15.73 -3.77 -12.36
CA ALA A 28 -14.38 -3.63 -11.83
C ALA A 28 -13.40 -3.11 -12.89
N ALA A 29 -13.41 -3.70 -14.09
CA ALA A 29 -12.59 -3.24 -15.21
C ALA A 29 -12.95 -1.82 -15.66
N TRP A 30 -14.24 -1.46 -15.64
CA TRP A 30 -14.71 -0.11 -15.93
C TRP A 30 -14.30 0.90 -14.85
N TRP A 31 -14.35 0.50 -13.58
CA TRP A 31 -13.96 1.33 -12.45
C TRP A 31 -12.45 1.59 -12.42
N GLU A 32 -11.64 0.57 -12.71
CA GLU A 32 -10.19 0.69 -12.91
C GLU A 32 -9.85 1.60 -14.10
N LYS A 33 -10.54 1.43 -15.24
CA LYS A 33 -10.36 2.34 -16.40
C LYS A 33 -10.67 3.80 -16.05
N ARG A 34 -11.68 4.05 -15.22
CA ARG A 34 -12.08 5.41 -14.83
C ARG A 34 -11.08 6.05 -13.86
N LYS A 35 -10.60 5.28 -12.86
CA LYS A 35 -9.51 5.67 -11.96
C LYS A 35 -8.25 6.05 -12.74
N ASN A 36 -7.83 5.21 -13.67
CA ASN A 36 -6.64 5.46 -14.48
C ASN A 36 -6.81 6.68 -15.39
N LYS A 37 -8.01 6.92 -15.93
CA LYS A 37 -8.31 8.12 -16.73
C LYS A 37 -8.32 9.40 -15.89
N GLN A 38 -8.80 9.37 -14.64
CA GLN A 38 -8.74 10.51 -13.72
C GLN A 38 -7.32 10.77 -13.24
N ASN A 39 -6.57 9.74 -12.85
CA ASN A 39 -5.18 9.87 -12.41
C ASN A 39 -4.26 10.38 -13.53
N LYS A 40 -4.47 9.93 -14.77
CA LYS A 40 -3.78 10.45 -15.97
C LYS A 40 -4.13 11.90 -16.31
N LYS A 41 -5.27 12.41 -15.83
CA LYS A 41 -5.68 13.81 -16.04
C LYS A 41 -5.13 14.74 -14.96
N LEU A 42 -4.85 14.21 -13.77
CA LEU A 42 -4.28 14.93 -12.63
C LEU A 42 -2.74 14.95 -12.65
N MET A 43 -2.08 13.98 -13.31
CA MET A 43 -0.62 13.93 -13.47
C MET A 43 -0.23 13.83 -14.95
N GLY A 44 0.86 14.47 -15.35
CA GLY A 44 1.32 14.49 -16.75
C GLY A 44 1.54 13.07 -17.31
N SER A 45 1.28 12.88 -18.61
CA SER A 45 1.33 11.55 -19.25
C SER A 45 2.71 10.90 -19.22
N ARG A 46 3.79 11.67 -19.00
CA ARG A 46 5.17 11.18 -18.82
C ARG A 46 5.40 10.64 -17.40
N ASP A 47 4.95 11.36 -16.37
CA ASP A 47 5.07 10.95 -14.96
C ASP A 47 4.29 9.68 -14.68
N TYR A 48 3.11 9.52 -15.30
CA TYR A 48 2.30 8.31 -15.14
C TYR A 48 2.99 7.05 -15.67
N GLN A 49 3.67 7.16 -16.82
CA GLN A 49 4.41 6.04 -17.41
C GLN A 49 5.65 5.69 -16.58
N GLU A 50 6.35 6.67 -16.00
CA GLU A 50 7.46 6.41 -15.09
C GLU A 50 7.01 5.73 -13.79
N LEU A 51 5.86 6.14 -13.24
CA LEU A 51 5.26 5.51 -12.06
C LEU A 51 4.80 4.08 -12.34
N GLU A 52 4.17 3.80 -13.47
CA GLU A 52 3.81 2.43 -13.87
C GLU A 52 5.06 1.56 -14.08
N LYS A 53 6.11 2.11 -14.69
CA LYS A 53 7.38 1.40 -14.89
C LYS A 53 8.07 1.12 -13.56
N TRP A 54 8.08 2.09 -12.64
CA TRP A 54 8.60 1.92 -11.28
C TRP A 54 7.79 0.89 -10.49
N ALA A 55 6.45 0.96 -10.58
CA ALA A 55 5.56 -0.01 -9.93
C ALA A 55 5.79 -1.42 -10.49
N PHE A 56 5.87 -1.59 -11.81
CA PHE A 56 6.13 -2.87 -12.45
C PHE A 56 7.49 -3.46 -12.05
N VAL A 57 8.55 -2.64 -12.03
CA VAL A 57 9.90 -3.05 -11.58
C VAL A 57 9.91 -3.40 -10.09
N ASN A 58 9.15 -2.68 -9.25
CA ASN A 58 9.11 -2.91 -7.81
C ASN A 58 8.05 -3.92 -7.33
N GLN A 59 7.13 -4.32 -8.20
CA GLN A 59 6.15 -5.38 -7.93
C GLN A 59 6.73 -6.76 -8.30
N SER A 60 7.66 -6.80 -9.26
CA SER A 60 8.43 -8.00 -9.60
C SER A 60 9.59 -8.27 -8.62
N SER A 61 10.12 -7.24 -7.96
CA SER A 61 11.04 -7.42 -6.83
C SER A 61 10.24 -7.69 -5.53
N ARG A 62 10.16 -8.95 -5.09
CA ARG A 62 9.65 -9.26 -3.73
C ARG A 62 10.39 -8.41 -2.70
N LYS A 63 9.71 -7.42 -2.10
CA LYS A 63 10.20 -6.64 -0.96
C LYS A 63 10.34 -7.56 0.25
N SER A 64 11.39 -7.35 1.04
CA SER A 64 11.56 -8.09 2.30
C SER A 64 10.53 -7.64 3.33
N GLY A 65 9.98 -8.60 4.08
CA GLY A 65 9.13 -8.31 5.22
C GLY A 65 9.95 -7.69 6.36
N ILE A 66 9.35 -6.75 7.09
CA ILE A 66 9.99 -6.16 8.27
C ILE A 66 9.67 -7.05 9.48
N PRO A 67 10.68 -7.59 10.18
CA PRO A 67 10.45 -8.41 11.36
C PRO A 67 9.79 -7.59 12.47
N ASN A 68 8.88 -8.20 13.23
CA ASN A 68 8.31 -7.57 14.43
C ASN A 68 9.28 -7.76 15.60
N TYR A 69 9.67 -6.67 16.25
CA TYR A 69 10.58 -6.67 17.41
C TYR A 69 9.86 -6.40 18.74
N GLY A 70 8.57 -6.70 18.81
CA GLY A 70 7.70 -6.42 19.95
C GLY A 70 7.11 -5.02 19.83
N ASN A 71 5.78 -4.91 19.87
CA ASN A 71 5.03 -3.66 19.71
C ASN A 71 5.49 -2.77 18.54
N THR A 72 5.96 -3.37 17.44
CA THR A 72 6.41 -2.62 16.24
C THR A 72 5.60 -2.98 14.99
N CYS A 73 4.60 -3.86 15.11
CA CYS A 73 3.77 -4.26 13.98
C CYS A 73 2.98 -3.09 13.36
N TYR A 74 2.53 -2.13 14.17
CA TYR A 74 1.89 -0.91 13.68
C TYR A 74 2.87 -0.07 12.84
N LEU A 75 4.13 0.01 13.27
CA LEU A 75 5.15 0.75 12.55
C LEU A 75 5.51 0.03 11.24
N ASN A 76 5.63 -1.30 11.30
CA ASN A 76 5.97 -2.11 10.14
C ASN A 76 4.95 -1.95 9.01
N SER A 77 3.65 -1.93 9.32
CA SER A 77 2.60 -1.73 8.31
C SER A 77 2.67 -0.32 7.71
N VAL A 78 2.88 0.71 8.54
CA VAL A 78 3.05 2.10 8.06
C VAL A 78 4.26 2.22 7.13
N ILE A 79 5.42 1.71 7.53
CA ILE A 79 6.65 1.75 6.71
C ILE A 79 6.43 1.02 5.38
N GLN A 80 5.76 -0.13 5.38
CA GLN A 80 5.45 -0.86 4.15
C GLN A 80 4.55 -0.08 3.20
N VAL A 81 3.54 0.62 3.71
CA VAL A 81 2.66 1.49 2.92
C VAL A 81 3.45 2.67 2.37
N LEU A 82 4.24 3.36 3.20
CA LEU A 82 5.06 4.49 2.79
C LEU A 82 6.09 4.10 1.72
N SER A 83 6.75 2.95 1.87
CA SER A 83 7.71 2.41 0.89
C SER A 83 7.06 2.06 -0.47
N SER A 84 5.73 1.96 -0.51
CA SER A 84 4.97 1.64 -1.72
C SER A 84 4.51 2.89 -2.46
N THR A 85 4.84 4.08 -1.95
CA THR A 85 4.54 5.38 -2.58
C THR A 85 5.80 5.95 -3.22
N PRO A 86 5.97 5.88 -4.55
CA PRO A 86 7.24 6.22 -5.22
C PRO A 86 7.67 7.67 -4.98
N SER A 87 6.73 8.61 -5.08
CA SER A 87 6.98 10.04 -4.84
C SER A 87 7.46 10.31 -3.42
N PHE A 88 6.97 9.54 -2.44
CA PHE A 88 7.42 9.65 -1.07
C PHE A 88 8.82 9.06 -0.88
N VAL A 89 9.12 7.92 -1.49
CA VAL A 89 10.46 7.32 -1.47
C VAL A 89 11.50 8.27 -2.09
N ASP A 90 11.18 8.90 -3.22
CA ASP A 90 12.06 9.89 -3.86
C ASP A 90 12.23 11.17 -3.01
N PHE A 91 11.18 11.63 -2.34
CA PHE A 91 11.28 12.73 -1.38
C PHE A 91 12.20 12.38 -0.20
N ILE A 92 12.02 11.18 0.36
CA ILE A 92 12.80 10.70 1.51
C ILE A 92 14.27 10.49 1.13
N SER A 93 14.58 10.01 -0.08
CA SER A 93 15.96 9.81 -0.54
C SER A 93 16.75 11.12 -0.68
N LYS A 94 16.07 12.23 -0.97
CA LYS A 94 16.67 13.58 -1.11
C LYS A 94 16.72 14.36 0.20
N SER A 95 16.03 13.88 1.23
CA SER A 95 15.92 14.57 2.51
C SER A 95 17.23 14.54 3.31
N LYS A 96 17.50 15.63 4.04
CA LYS A 96 18.62 15.75 4.99
C LYS A 96 18.19 15.58 6.45
N ALA A 97 16.89 15.45 6.72
CA ALA A 97 16.39 15.26 8.08
C ALA A 97 16.81 13.88 8.61
N ILE A 98 17.32 13.84 9.85
CA ILE A 98 17.88 12.61 10.46
C ILE A 98 16.83 11.50 10.51
N LEU A 99 15.58 11.83 10.84
CA LEU A 99 14.47 10.88 10.83
C LEU A 99 14.29 10.23 9.45
N PHE A 100 14.28 11.04 8.39
CA PHE A 100 14.08 10.59 7.02
C PHE A 100 15.29 9.82 6.48
N ILE A 101 16.51 10.15 6.92
CA ILE A 101 17.72 9.36 6.65
C ILE A 101 17.64 7.97 7.29
N ASN A 102 17.07 7.86 8.49
CA ASN A 102 16.87 6.54 9.13
C ASN A 102 15.79 5.74 8.40
N LEU A 103 14.73 6.40 7.94
CA LEU A 103 13.67 5.77 7.17
C LEU A 103 14.14 5.30 5.78
N SER A 104 14.96 6.09 5.08
CA SER A 104 15.52 5.70 3.77
C SER A 104 16.36 4.44 3.88
N LYS A 105 17.19 4.32 4.92
CA LYS A 105 17.96 3.10 5.20
C LYS A 105 17.08 1.88 5.43
N ILE A 106 15.91 2.03 6.07
CA ILE A 106 14.96 0.92 6.23
C ILE A 106 14.37 0.53 4.88
N PHE A 107 14.03 1.50 4.03
CA PHE A 107 13.57 1.23 2.66
C PHE A 107 14.64 0.47 1.86
N ASP A 108 15.89 0.89 1.91
CA ASP A 108 16.99 0.20 1.23
C ASP A 108 17.09 -1.27 1.65
N LEU A 109 16.97 -1.57 2.95
CA LEU A 109 16.96 -2.96 3.45
C LEU A 109 15.76 -3.77 2.92
N MET A 110 14.59 -3.13 2.77
CA MET A 110 13.41 -3.78 2.18
C MET A 110 13.63 -4.11 0.70
N PHE A 111 14.31 -3.23 -0.05
CA PHE A 111 14.57 -3.41 -1.48
C PHE A 111 15.75 -4.38 -1.76
N THR A 112 16.75 -4.42 -0.88
CA THR A 112 17.98 -5.21 -1.05
C THR A 112 17.89 -6.65 -0.53
N ARG A 113 16.74 -7.07 0.02
CA ARG A 113 16.51 -8.43 0.56
C ARG A 113 17.56 -8.86 1.59
N THR A 114 17.94 -7.95 2.47
CA THR A 114 18.90 -8.25 3.54
C THR A 114 18.30 -9.15 4.61
N SER A 115 19.16 -9.81 5.38
CA SER A 115 18.75 -10.67 6.49
C SER A 115 17.93 -9.90 7.53
N SER A 116 17.00 -10.63 8.15
CA SER A 116 16.15 -10.14 9.25
C SER A 116 16.96 -9.48 10.37
N SER A 117 18.21 -9.90 10.61
CA SER A 117 19.08 -9.32 11.66
C SER A 117 19.48 -7.86 11.39
N SER A 118 19.52 -7.41 10.14
CA SER A 118 19.94 -6.05 9.77
C SER A 118 18.88 -4.98 10.06
N PHE A 119 17.61 -5.37 10.20
CA PHE A 119 16.51 -4.43 10.46
C PHE A 119 16.49 -3.90 11.89
N LYS A 120 16.74 -4.76 12.89
CA LYS A 120 16.65 -4.43 14.32
C LYS A 120 17.39 -3.13 14.70
N PRO A 121 18.69 -2.94 14.38
CA PRO A 121 19.39 -1.72 14.75
C PRO A 121 18.81 -0.47 14.06
N ARG A 122 18.30 -0.60 12.83
CA ARG A 122 17.74 0.52 12.07
C ARG A 122 16.37 0.95 12.58
N ILE A 123 15.51 -0.01 12.92
CA ILE A 123 14.20 0.27 13.50
C ILE A 123 14.37 0.94 14.88
N ILE A 124 15.28 0.43 15.72
CA ILE A 124 15.57 1.05 17.03
C ILE A 124 16.09 2.48 16.84
N GLN A 125 17.02 2.69 15.89
CA GLN A 125 17.56 4.02 15.60
C GLN A 125 16.48 5.00 15.10
N PHE A 126 15.58 4.52 14.24
CA PHE A 126 14.43 5.28 13.77
C PHE A 126 13.50 5.65 14.92
N LEU A 127 13.10 4.67 15.75
CA LEU A 127 12.22 4.88 16.90
C LEU A 127 12.80 5.86 17.91
N ASN A 128 14.09 5.75 18.24
CA ASN A 128 14.75 6.68 19.16
C ASN A 128 14.75 8.11 18.61
N THR A 129 14.94 8.27 17.30
CA THR A 129 14.90 9.58 16.64
C THR A 129 13.47 10.13 16.62
N PHE A 130 12.50 9.28 16.25
CA PHE A 130 11.09 9.63 16.19
C PHE A 130 10.56 10.06 17.56
N ASN A 131 10.87 9.30 18.61
CA ASN A 131 10.45 9.60 19.98
C ASN A 131 11.07 10.88 20.53
N LYS A 132 12.29 11.22 20.08
CA LYS A 132 12.94 12.48 20.43
C LYS A 132 12.28 13.68 19.74
N GLU A 133 11.89 13.52 18.47
CA GLU A 133 11.23 14.58 17.69
C GLU A 133 9.75 14.74 18.05
N PHE A 134 9.07 13.65 18.41
CA PHE A 134 7.63 13.59 18.70
C PHE A 134 7.36 12.92 20.06
N PRO A 135 7.76 13.53 21.20
CA PRO A 135 7.61 12.92 22.52
C PRO A 135 6.15 12.65 22.91
N MET A 136 5.20 13.39 22.31
CA MET A 136 3.76 13.26 22.55
C MET A 136 3.18 11.90 22.13
N VAL A 137 3.83 11.18 21.22
CA VAL A 137 3.30 9.92 20.66
C VAL A 137 3.47 8.75 21.64
N ASN A 138 4.34 8.86 22.64
CA ASN A 138 4.58 7.81 23.64
C ASN A 138 3.55 7.76 24.78
N ASN A 139 2.57 8.67 24.79
CA ASN A 139 1.54 8.76 25.83
C ASN A 139 0.16 8.22 25.39
N ILE A 140 0.12 7.46 24.28
CA ILE A 140 -1.08 6.80 23.74
C ILE A 140 -0.95 5.30 23.98
#